data_AF-A0A072NE56-F1
#
_entry.id   AF-A0A072NE56-F1
#
_cell.length_a   1.000
_cell.length_b   1.000
_cell.length_c   1.000
_cell.angle_alpha   90.00
_cell.angle_beta   90.00
_cell.angle_gamma   90.00
#
_symmetry.space_group_name_H-M   'P 1'
#
loop_
_entity.id
_entity.type
_entity.pdbx_description
1 polymer ?
#
loop_
_entity_poly.entity_id
_entity_poly.type
_entity_poly.pdbx_seq_one_letter_code
_entity_poly.pdbx_strand_id
1 'polypeptide(L)'
;MPEAPLTPVAVGRAIRLRRLELGLTQEQLCERMGMPGERVSYISAVENGQRADLKITRLDLFAQALETSATDLLLVASKEGAA
;
A
#
# COMPACT_ATOMS: atom_id res chain seq x y z
N MET A 1 1.07 24.55 9.77
CA MET A 1 1.50 23.15 9.60
C MET A 1 0.79 22.63 8.36
N PRO A 2 1.42 22.48 7.19
CA PRO A 2 0.76 21.77 6.12
C PRO A 2 0.96 20.27 6.38
N GLU A 3 -0.13 19.54 6.63
CA GLU A 3 -0.10 18.09 6.45
C GLU A 3 0.34 17.82 5.01
N ALA A 4 1.35 16.98 4.84
CA ALA A 4 1.80 16.61 3.51
C ALA A 4 0.63 15.97 2.75
N PRO A 5 0.44 16.29 1.46
CA PRO A 5 -0.69 15.76 0.71
C PRO A 5 -0.61 14.23 0.69
N LEU A 6 -1.74 13.57 0.96
CA LEU A 6 -1.91 12.14 0.74
C LEU A 6 -1.73 11.84 -0.75
N THR A 7 -0.50 11.53 -1.14
CA THR A 7 -0.15 11.19 -2.52
C THR A 7 -0.17 9.67 -2.73
N PRO A 8 -0.41 9.20 -3.96
CA PRO A 8 -0.28 7.79 -4.31
C PRO A 8 1.09 7.21 -3.95
N VAL A 9 2.14 8.02 -4.03
CA VAL A 9 3.51 7.64 -3.67
C VAL A 9 3.64 7.38 -2.17
N ALA A 10 3.07 8.26 -1.33
CA ALA A 10 3.11 8.09 0.11
C ALA A 10 2.31 6.85 0.57
N VAL A 11 1.15 6.60 -0.05
CA VAL A 11 0.35 5.38 0.22
C VAL A 11 1.11 4.12 -0.24
N GLY A 12 1.71 4.15 -1.43
CA GLY A 12 2.54 3.06 -1.93
C GLY A 12 3.72 2.73 -1.02
N ARG A 13 4.40 3.77 -0.50
CA ARG A 13 5.47 3.60 0.49
C ARG A 13 4.97 2.99 1.79
N ALA A 14 3.84 3.44 2.33
CA ALA A 14 3.25 2.88 3.54
C ALA A 14 2.95 1.37 3.37
N ILE A 15 2.35 0.99 2.24
CA ILE A 15 2.10 -0.42 1.88
C ILE A 15 3.41 -1.21 1.84
N ARG A 16 4.44 -0.68 1.16
CA ARG A 16 5.76 -1.32 1.06
C ARG A 16 6.41 -1.50 2.43
N LEU A 17 6.37 -0.47 3.26
CA LEU A 17 6.98 -0.47 4.59
C LEU A 17 6.33 -1.53 5.47
N ARG A 18 5.00 -1.56 5.50
CA ARG A 18 4.24 -2.59 6.22
C ARG A 18 4.49 -4.00 5.68
N ARG A 19 4.61 -4.16 4.36
CA ARG A 19 4.97 -5.44 3.74
C ARG A 19 6.33 -5.93 4.23
N LEU A 20 7.32 -5.04 4.29
CA LEU A 20 8.66 -5.36 4.76
C LEU A 20 8.71 -5.67 6.26
N GLU A 21 7.91 -4.98 7.09
CA GLU A 21 7.77 -5.30 8.52
C GLU A 21 7.25 -6.72 8.77
N LEU A 22 6.34 -7.19 7.91
CA LEU A 22 5.83 -8.56 7.95
C LEU A 22 6.77 -9.58 7.31
N GLY A 23 7.90 -9.15 6.74
CA GLY A 23 8.85 -10.02 6.03
C GLY A 23 8.29 -10.61 4.74
N LEU A 24 7.27 -9.99 4.14
CA LEU A 24 6.58 -10.52 2.96
C LEU A 24 7.24 -10.05 1.66
N THR A 25 7.30 -10.95 0.67
CA THR A 25 7.61 -10.58 -0.71
C THR A 25 6.38 -10.01 -1.42
N GLN A 26 6.58 -9.33 -2.56
CA GLN A 26 5.45 -8.84 -3.37
C GLN A 26 4.59 -10.00 -3.90
N GLU A 27 5.21 -11.15 -4.20
CA GLU A 27 4.50 -12.39 -4.57
C GLU A 27 3.61 -12.88 -3.43
N GLN A 28 4.15 -12.99 -2.21
CA GLN A 28 3.37 -13.42 -1.05
C GLN A 28 2.24 -12.45 -0.71
N LEU A 29 2.46 -11.14 -0.86
CA LEU A 29 1.40 -10.16 -0.69
C LEU A 29 0.29 -10.36 -1.73
N CYS A 30 0.66 -10.63 -2.99
CA CYS A 30 -0.30 -10.92 -4.07
C CYS A 30 -1.13 -12.17 -3.77
N GLU A 31 -0.48 -13.24 -3.30
CA GLU A 31 -1.14 -14.47 -2.89
C GLU A 31 -2.09 -14.25 -1.72
N ARG A 32 -1.67 -13.50 -0.70
CA ARG A 32 -2.51 -13.16 0.47
C ARG A 32 -3.72 -12.30 0.11
N MET A 33 -3.59 -11.41 -0.87
CA MET A 33 -4.72 -10.65 -1.38
C MET A 33 -5.75 -11.54 -2.09
N GLY A 34 -5.39 -12.78 -2.45
CA GLY A 34 -6.32 -13.78 -2.96
C GLY A 34 -7.01 -13.35 -4.26
N MET A 35 -6.43 -12.43 -5.03
CA MET A 35 -7.03 -11.89 -6.24
C MET A 35 -6.63 -12.72 -7.46
N PRO A 36 -7.51 -13.57 -8.01
CA PRO A 36 -7.24 -14.28 -9.26
C PRO A 36 -7.11 -13.26 -10.41
N GLY A 37 -5.88 -13.03 -10.87
CA GLY A 37 -5.58 -12.17 -12.03
C GLY A 37 -4.75 -10.93 -11.73
N GLU A 38 -4.50 -10.59 -10.46
CA GLU A 38 -3.53 -9.56 -10.11
C GLU A 38 -2.11 -10.09 -10.31
N ARG A 39 -1.24 -9.26 -10.89
CA ARG A 39 0.16 -9.60 -11.12
C ARG A 39 1.01 -8.94 -10.05
N VAL A 40 2.12 -9.56 -9.69
CA VAL A 40 3.17 -8.96 -8.84
C VAL A 40 3.57 -7.55 -9.34
N SER A 41 3.53 -7.33 -10.65
CA SER A 41 3.78 -6.03 -11.28
C SER A 41 2.79 -4.94 -10.86
N TYR A 42 1.54 -5.28 -10.55
CA TYR A 42 0.57 -4.33 -10.01
C TYR A 42 0.95 -3.88 -8.61
N ILE A 43 1.35 -4.81 -7.73
CA ILE A 43 1.83 -4.47 -6.38
C ILE A 43 3.04 -3.55 -6.47
N SER A 44 4.01 -3.88 -7.32
CA SER A 44 5.16 -3.02 -7.55
C SER A 44 4.75 -1.62 -8.05
N ALA A 45 3.80 -1.53 -8.98
CA ALA A 45 3.30 -0.24 -9.48
C ALA A 45 2.59 0.58 -8.39
N VAL A 46 1.81 -0.07 -7.50
CA VAL A 46 1.17 0.58 -6.36
C VAL A 46 2.21 1.07 -5.35
N GLU A 47 3.18 0.22 -4.98
CA GLU A 47 4.24 0.57 -4.02
C GLU A 47 5.10 1.75 -4.49
N ASN A 48 5.29 1.88 -5.80
CA ASN A 48 6.02 2.99 -6.40
C ASN A 48 5.13 4.22 -6.70
N GLY A 49 3.84 4.19 -6.33
CA GLY A 49 2.90 5.30 -6.55
C GLY A 49 2.52 5.52 -8.02
N GLN A 50 2.80 4.56 -8.90
CA GLN A 50 2.45 4.63 -10.32
C GLN A 50 0.96 4.39 -10.59
N ARG A 51 0.20 3.98 -9.57
CA ARG A 51 -1.26 3.80 -9.62
C ARG A 51 -1.94 4.88 -8.78
N ALA A 52 -2.15 6.04 -9.40
CA ALA A 52 -2.94 7.12 -8.81
C ALA A 52 -4.46 6.80 -8.75
N ASP A 53 -4.89 5.75 -9.43
CA ASP A 53 -6.28 5.27 -9.53
C ASP A 53 -6.62 4.17 -8.50
N LEU A 54 -5.82 4.02 -7.44
CA LEU A 54 -6.05 2.99 -6.41
C LEU A 54 -7.38 3.25 -5.69
N LYS A 55 -8.38 2.40 -5.98
CA LYS A 55 -9.68 2.46 -5.32
C LYS A 55 -9.55 2.10 -3.83
N ILE A 56 -10.37 2.73 -2.99
CA ILE A 56 -10.48 2.40 -1.55
C ILE A 56 -10.70 0.90 -1.31
N THR A 57 -11.55 0.25 -2.11
CA THR A 57 -11.78 -1.21 -2.00
C THR A 57 -10.51 -2.04 -2.20
N ARG A 58 -9.57 -1.57 -3.03
CA ARG A 58 -8.27 -2.23 -3.20
C ARG A 58 -7.34 -1.93 -2.04
N LEU A 59 -7.35 -0.69 -1.55
CA LEU A 59 -6.59 -0.33 -0.35
C LEU A 59 -7.01 -1.19 0.86
N ASP A 60 -8.30 -1.46 1.02
CA ASP A 60 -8.81 -2.37 2.06
C ASP A 60 -8.28 -3.80 1.88
N LEU A 61 -8.18 -4.29 0.64
CA LEU A 61 -7.62 -5.62 0.37
C LEU A 61 -6.12 -5.68 0.68
N PHE A 62 -5.36 -4.62 0.37
CA PHE A 62 -3.98 -4.49 0.81
C PHE A 62 -3.89 -4.48 2.34
N ALA A 63 -4.73 -3.70 3.00
CA ALA A 63 -4.75 -3.59 4.46
C ALA A 63 -5.03 -4.94 5.12
N GLN A 64 -6.04 -5.68 4.64
CA GLN A 64 -6.36 -7.02 5.12
C GLN A 64 -5.19 -8.00 4.91
N ALA A 65 -4.56 -8.00 3.73
CA ALA A 65 -3.43 -8.86 3.44
C ALA A 65 -2.17 -8.53 4.27
N LEU A 66 -2.06 -7.26 4.69
CA LEU A 66 -0.99 -6.70 5.53
C LEU A 66 -1.35 -6.66 7.03
N GLU A 67 -2.40 -7.36 7.44
CA GLU A 67 -2.83 -7.48 8.84
C GLU A 67 -2.93 -6.09 9.51
N THR A 68 -3.52 -5.13 8.81
CA THR A 68 -3.66 -3.73 9.23
C THR A 68 -4.97 -3.13 8.70
N SER A 69 -5.23 -1.86 9.03
CA SER A 69 -6.38 -1.10 8.52
C SER A 69 -5.97 -0.13 7.41
N ALA A 70 -6.88 0.18 6.50
CA ALA A 70 -6.64 1.22 5.48
C ALA A 70 -6.33 2.58 6.13
N THR A 71 -6.92 2.85 7.30
CA THR A 71 -6.66 4.06 8.08
C THR A 71 -5.22 4.11 8.59
N ASP A 72 -4.67 3.00 9.08
CA ASP A 72 -3.26 2.94 9.51
C ASP A 72 -2.31 3.20 8.35
N LEU A 73 -2.58 2.59 7.18
CA LEU A 73 -1.80 2.83 5.97
C LEU A 73 -1.83 4.31 5.55
N LEU A 74 -3.01 4.95 5.62
CA LEU A 74 -3.15 6.38 5.32
C LEU A 74 -2.47 7.27 6.37
N LEU A 75 -2.48 6.87 7.65
CA LEU A 75 -1.81 7.59 8.72
C LEU A 75 -0.28 7.52 8.59
N VAL A 76 0.25 6.38 8.15
CA VAL A 76 1.67 6.26 7.82
C VAL A 76 2.01 7.09 6.58
N ALA A 77 1.16 7.06 5.56
CA ALA A 77 1.33 7.85 4.34
C ALA A 77 1.34 9.37 4.62
N SER A 78 0.47 9.86 5.52
CA SER A 78 0.46 11.29 5.89
C SER A 78 1.71 11.73 6.66
N LYS A 79 2.36 10.80 7.39
CA LYS A 79 3.63 11.02 8.09
C LYS A 79 4.83 10.96 7.15
N GLU A 80 4.83 10.05 6.17
CA GLU A 80 5.93 9.87 5.20
C GLU A 80 6.09 11.07 4.26
N GLY A 81 5.02 11.83 3.98
CA GLY A 81 5.15 13.07 3.20
C GLY A 81 5.93 14.19 3.89
N ALA A 82 6.35 13.99 5.16
CA ALA A 82 7.15 14.93 5.93
C ALA A 82 8.66 14.62 5.96
N ALA A 83 9.11 13.57 5.26
CA ALA A 83 10.51 13.10 5.24
C ALA A 83 11.25 13.47 3.96
#